data_AF-A0A1I7SPH2-F1
#
_entry.id   AF-A0A1I7SPH2-F1
#
_cell.length_a   1.000
_cell.length_b   1.000
_cell.length_c   1.000
_cell.angle_alpha   90.00
_cell.angle_beta   90.00
_cell.angle_gamma   90.00
#
_symmetry.space_group_name_H-M   'P 1'
#
loop_
_entity.id
_entity.type
_entity.pdbx_description
1 polymer ?
#
loop_
_entity_poly.entity_id
_entity_poly.type
_entity_poly.pdbx_seq_one_letter_code
_entity_poly.pdbx_strand_id
1 'polypeptide(L)'
;MHDLTDITDWTAYEALGQWPDFQKVLSPEEREKLFASSPAAHANKIKTPYLLLIGEKDLRVVPHYRGFIRTLQANGSTAKVLSYPESNHPLIEVEVESDFVINMIKWFDQHSQ
;
A
#
# COMPACT_ATOMS: atom_id res chain seq x y z
N MET A 1 -3.33 -13.65 -6.86
CA MET A 1 -3.01 -12.92 -5.63
C MET A 1 -4.30 -12.80 -4.81
N HIS A 2 -4.98 -13.92 -4.53
CA HIS A 2 -6.28 -13.90 -3.85
C HIS A 2 -6.18 -14.26 -2.37
N ASP A 3 -5.07 -14.87 -1.91
CA ASP A 3 -4.95 -15.40 -0.55
C ASP A 3 -3.85 -14.71 0.29
N LEU A 4 -3.42 -13.52 -0.11
CA LEU A 4 -2.46 -12.75 0.70
C LEU A 4 -3.15 -12.06 1.87
N THR A 5 -4.39 -11.60 1.70
CA THR A 5 -5.14 -10.79 2.67
C THR A 5 -6.31 -11.58 3.27
N ASP A 6 -6.76 -11.22 4.47
CA ASP A 6 -7.99 -11.75 5.07
C ASP A 6 -9.29 -11.05 4.59
N ILE A 7 -9.17 -10.07 3.67
CA ILE A 7 -10.25 -9.40 2.92
C ILE A 7 -10.06 -9.61 1.41
N THR A 8 -10.11 -10.87 0.99
CA THR A 8 -9.76 -11.32 -0.38
C THR A 8 -10.60 -10.69 -1.49
N ASP A 9 -11.80 -10.24 -1.16
CA ASP A 9 -12.80 -9.64 -2.03
C ASP A 9 -12.71 -8.11 -2.11
N TRP A 10 -12.07 -7.47 -1.14
CA TRP A 10 -11.97 -6.00 -1.05
C TRP A 10 -11.35 -5.37 -2.29
N THR A 11 -10.25 -5.93 -2.77
CA THR A 11 -9.55 -5.42 -3.97
C THR A 11 -10.43 -5.48 -5.24
N ALA A 12 -11.28 -6.50 -5.35
CA ALA A 12 -12.22 -6.61 -6.45
C ALA A 12 -13.35 -5.58 -6.31
N TYR A 13 -13.90 -5.40 -5.10
CA TYR A 13 -14.93 -4.40 -4.85
C TYR A 13 -14.44 -2.98 -5.17
N GLU A 14 -13.27 -2.59 -4.65
CA GLU A 14 -12.68 -1.25 -4.86
C GLU A 14 -12.40 -0.95 -6.34
N ALA A 15 -11.93 -1.94 -7.11
CA ALA A 15 -11.64 -1.76 -8.54
C ALA A 15 -12.90 -1.82 -9.42
N LEU A 16 -13.84 -2.71 -9.09
CA LEU A 16 -14.99 -3.02 -9.97
C LEU A 16 -16.25 -2.23 -9.60
N GLY A 17 -16.40 -1.83 -8.34
CA GLY A 17 -17.60 -1.18 -7.79
C GLY A 17 -18.72 -2.16 -7.42
N GLN A 18 -18.42 -3.46 -7.37
CA GLN A 18 -19.38 -4.53 -7.06
C GLN A 18 -18.68 -5.72 -6.41
N TRP A 19 -19.41 -6.49 -5.59
CA TRP A 19 -18.88 -7.70 -4.99
C TRP A 19 -18.60 -8.77 -6.05
N PRO A 20 -17.47 -9.49 -5.95
CA PRO A 20 -17.13 -10.53 -6.91
C PRO A 20 -18.13 -11.70 -6.84
N ASP A 21 -18.49 -12.25 -7.99
CA ASP A 21 -19.22 -13.51 -8.09
C ASP A 21 -18.24 -14.68 -7.90
N PHE A 22 -18.25 -15.28 -6.71
CA PHE A 22 -17.34 -16.39 -6.36
C PHE A 22 -17.55 -17.67 -7.16
N GLN A 23 -18.60 -17.77 -8.00
CA GLN A 23 -18.77 -18.88 -8.93
C GLN A 23 -17.98 -18.68 -10.23
N LYS A 24 -17.47 -17.46 -10.46
CA LYS A 24 -16.79 -17.07 -11.70
C LYS A 24 -15.37 -16.60 -11.42
N VAL A 25 -14.52 -16.80 -12.40
CA VAL A 25 -13.20 -16.13 -12.44
C VAL A 25 -13.35 -14.76 -13.08
N LEU A 26 -12.46 -13.83 -12.72
CA LEU A 26 -12.43 -12.49 -13.33
C LEU A 26 -12.26 -12.59 -14.85
N SER A 27 -13.12 -11.87 -15.57
CA SER A 27 -13.01 -11.69 -17.01
C SER A 27 -11.70 -10.94 -17.38
N PRO A 28 -11.28 -10.96 -18.66
CA PRO A 28 -10.13 -10.17 -19.11
C PRO A 28 -10.31 -8.66 -18.84
N GLU A 29 -11.52 -8.13 -19.08
CA GLU A 29 -11.84 -6.72 -18.88
C GLU A 29 -11.78 -6.33 -17.39
N GLU A 30 -12.31 -7.16 -16.50
CA GLU A 30 -12.21 -6.94 -15.06
C GLU A 30 -10.75 -6.97 -14.60
N ARG A 31 -9.95 -7.92 -15.08
CA ARG A 31 -8.50 -7.99 -14.78
C ARG A 31 -7.76 -6.75 -15.25
N GLU A 32 -8.08 -6.24 -16.43
CA GLU A 32 -7.51 -4.98 -16.93
C GLU A 32 -7.89 -3.82 -16.02
N LYS A 33 -9.15 -3.73 -15.58
CA LYS A 33 -9.61 -2.71 -14.64
C LYS A 33 -8.90 -2.79 -13.29
N LEU A 34 -8.69 -3.99 -12.74
CA LEU A 34 -7.90 -4.20 -11.52
C LEU A 34 -6.46 -3.70 -11.71
N PHE A 35 -5.81 -4.07 -12.81
CA PHE A 35 -4.44 -3.64 -13.09
C PHE A 35 -4.34 -2.13 -13.25
N ALA A 36 -5.22 -1.52 -14.05
CA ALA A 36 -5.25 -0.09 -14.29
C ALA A 36 -5.51 0.73 -13.01
N SER A 37 -6.24 0.17 -12.05
CA SER A 37 -6.54 0.80 -10.75
C SER A 37 -5.40 0.64 -9.72
N SER A 38 -4.48 -0.30 -9.94
CA SER A 38 -3.38 -0.56 -9.00
C SER A 38 -2.33 0.56 -9.02
N PRO A 39 -1.97 1.16 -7.86
CA PRO A 39 -0.89 2.15 -7.80
C PRO A 39 0.45 1.60 -8.33
N ALA A 40 0.69 0.29 -8.19
CA ALA A 40 1.90 -0.35 -8.66
C ALA A 40 2.05 -0.28 -10.19
N ALA A 41 0.95 -0.29 -10.95
CA ALA A 41 0.98 -0.15 -12.41
C ALA A 41 1.45 1.25 -12.86
N HIS A 42 1.40 2.24 -11.97
CA HIS A 42 1.79 3.64 -12.25
C HIS A 42 2.99 4.10 -11.44
N ALA A 43 3.63 3.20 -10.67
CA ALA A 43 4.74 3.55 -9.78
C ALA A 43 5.92 4.20 -10.51
N ASN A 44 6.11 3.88 -11.80
CA ASN A 44 7.13 4.48 -12.65
C ASN A 44 6.96 6.00 -12.90
N LYS A 45 5.76 6.53 -12.69
CA LYS A 45 5.42 7.95 -12.89
C LYS A 45 5.59 8.80 -11.64
N ILE A 46 5.69 8.16 -10.47
CA ILE A 46 5.79 8.85 -9.19
C ILE A 46 7.19 9.47 -9.09
N LYS A 47 7.21 10.77 -8.78
CA LYS A 47 8.41 11.60 -8.55
C LYS A 47 8.42 12.29 -7.18
N THR A 48 7.26 12.30 -6.52
CA THR A 48 7.06 12.93 -5.22
C THR A 48 7.72 12.10 -4.12
N PRO A 49 8.37 12.71 -3.12
CA PRO A 49 8.83 12.00 -1.93
C PRO A 49 7.70 11.16 -1.29
N TYR A 50 7.97 9.89 -1.02
CA TYR A 50 7.00 8.92 -0.50
C TYR A 50 7.40 8.40 0.89
N LEU A 51 6.51 8.55 1.87
CA LEU A 51 6.63 7.96 3.21
C LEU A 51 5.58 6.86 3.37
N LEU A 52 6.01 5.64 3.68
CA LEU A 52 5.13 4.53 4.05
C LEU A 52 5.21 4.26 5.55
N LEU A 53 4.05 4.10 6.19
CA LEU A 53 3.90 3.57 7.55
C LEU A 53 3.23 2.20 7.43
N ILE A 54 3.81 1.14 8.01
CA ILE A 54 3.29 -0.22 7.83
C ILE A 54 3.52 -1.09 9.06
N GLY A 55 2.47 -1.80 9.50
CA GLY A 55 2.56 -2.86 10.50
C GLY A 55 2.85 -4.21 9.83
N GLU A 56 3.89 -4.91 10.27
CA GLU A 56 4.30 -6.15 9.57
C GLU A 56 3.39 -7.35 9.85
N LYS A 57 2.49 -7.26 10.85
CA LYS A 57 1.47 -8.27 11.15
C LYS A 57 0.09 -7.93 10.57
N ASP A 58 -0.02 -6.92 9.71
CA ASP A 58 -1.29 -6.60 9.05
C ASP A 58 -1.73 -7.76 8.14
N LEU A 59 -2.95 -8.28 8.37
CA LEU A 59 -3.60 -9.31 7.56
C LEU A 59 -4.55 -8.71 6.51
N ARG A 60 -5.03 -7.48 6.71
CA ARG A 60 -5.92 -6.76 5.78
C ARG A 60 -5.10 -6.20 4.63
N VAL A 61 -4.01 -5.51 4.93
CA VAL A 61 -3.07 -4.93 3.95
C VAL A 61 -1.67 -5.49 4.18
N VAL A 62 -1.46 -6.74 3.76
CA VAL A 62 -0.22 -7.47 4.01
C VAL A 62 1.01 -6.71 3.46
N PRO A 63 2.18 -6.72 4.14
CA PRO A 63 3.43 -6.06 3.71
C PRO A 63 4.03 -6.49 2.35
N HIS A 64 3.36 -6.20 1.24
CA HIS A 64 3.82 -6.51 -0.13
C HIS A 64 4.37 -5.28 -0.89
N TYR A 65 4.72 -4.21 -0.18
CA TYR A 65 5.17 -2.92 -0.73
C TYR A 65 6.58 -2.92 -1.34
N ARG A 66 7.40 -3.96 -1.12
CA ARG A 66 8.83 -3.96 -1.50
C ARG A 66 9.06 -3.70 -3.00
N GLY A 67 8.23 -4.29 -3.86
CA GLY A 67 8.30 -4.05 -5.31
C GLY A 67 8.03 -2.59 -5.67
N PHE A 68 6.98 -2.01 -5.08
CA PHE A 68 6.60 -0.62 -5.26
C PHE A 68 7.71 0.35 -4.84
N ILE A 69 8.27 0.17 -3.64
CA ILE A 69 9.37 1.02 -3.14
C ILE A 69 10.62 0.92 -4.02
N ARG A 70 10.97 -0.29 -4.50
CA ARG A 70 12.09 -0.47 -5.44
C ARG A 70 11.87 0.29 -6.75
N THR A 71 10.64 0.28 -7.27
CA THR A 71 10.30 1.08 -8.46
C THR A 71 10.47 2.57 -8.21
N LEU A 72 9.99 3.09 -7.07
CA LEU A 72 10.17 4.50 -6.72
C LEU A 72 11.66 4.90 -6.68
N GLN A 73 12.47 4.10 -5.98
CA GLN A 73 13.92 4.31 -5.86
C GLN A 73 14.61 4.26 -7.24
N ALA A 74 14.22 3.32 -8.10
CA ALA A 74 14.76 3.20 -9.45
C ALA A 74 14.45 4.42 -10.34
N ASN A 75 13.33 5.11 -10.10
CA ASN A 75 13.00 6.36 -10.81
C ASN A 75 13.67 7.60 -10.21
N GLY A 76 14.49 7.44 -9.16
CA GLY A 76 15.12 8.54 -8.44
C GLY A 76 14.21 9.24 -7.43
N SER A 77 13.03 8.68 -7.12
CA SER A 77 12.16 9.24 -6.07
C SER A 77 12.71 8.91 -4.69
N THR A 78 12.65 9.88 -3.78
CA THR A 78 12.93 9.64 -2.37
C THR A 78 11.80 8.80 -1.77
N ALA A 79 12.14 7.67 -1.17
CA ALA A 79 11.18 6.80 -0.49
C ALA A 79 11.71 6.40 0.89
N LYS A 80 10.88 6.55 1.92
CA LYS A 80 11.15 6.11 3.30
C LYS A 80 10.04 5.17 3.77
N VAL A 81 10.41 4.13 4.50
CA VAL A 81 9.48 3.17 5.09
C VAL A 81 9.72 3.13 6.59
N LEU A 82 8.67 3.36 7.38
CA LEU A 82 8.62 3.04 8.80
C LEU A 82 7.85 1.73 8.94
N SER A 83 8.57 0.68 9.30
CA SER A 83 8.06 -0.68 9.46
C SER A 83 8.01 -1.01 10.95
N TYR A 84 6.83 -1.45 11.41
CA TYR A 84 6.55 -1.76 12.81
C TYR A 84 6.31 -3.28 12.94
N PRO A 85 7.30 -4.08 13.39
CA PRO A 85 7.26 -5.54 13.33
C PRO A 85 6.11 -6.18 14.11
N GLU A 86 5.70 -5.55 15.22
CA GLU A 86 4.68 -6.09 16.12
C GLU A 86 3.27 -5.56 15.83
N SER A 87 3.16 -4.43 15.12
CA SER A 87 1.87 -3.80 14.80
C SER A 87 1.14 -4.53 13.67
N ASN A 88 -0.18 -4.47 13.71
CA ASN A 88 -1.06 -5.01 12.68
C ASN A 88 -1.70 -3.88 11.85
N HIS A 89 -2.97 -4.02 11.45
CA HIS A 89 -3.66 -3.05 10.60
C HIS A 89 -3.74 -1.64 11.21
N PRO A 90 -4.23 -1.47 12.45
CA PRO A 90 -4.06 -0.22 13.18
C PRO A 90 -2.64 -0.06 13.72
N LEU A 91 -2.04 1.11 13.50
CA LEU A 91 -0.82 1.55 14.17
C LEU A 91 -1.20 2.35 15.42
N ILE A 92 -1.65 1.68 16.48
CA ILE A 92 -2.26 2.34 17.66
C ILE A 92 -1.48 2.14 18.95
N GLU A 93 -0.37 1.41 18.92
CA GLU A 93 0.52 1.32 20.07
C GLU A 93 1.11 2.70 20.37
N VAL A 94 1.17 3.10 21.64
CA VAL A 94 1.56 4.46 22.06
C VAL A 94 2.95 4.83 21.53
N GLU A 95 3.90 3.90 21.60
CA GLU A 95 5.27 4.08 21.13
C GLU A 95 5.33 4.19 19.60
N VAL A 96 4.51 3.41 18.90
CA VAL A 96 4.43 3.40 17.43
C VAL A 96 3.81 4.70 16.94
N GLU A 97 2.70 5.14 17.54
CA GLU A 97 2.04 6.39 17.22
C GLU A 97 2.95 7.60 17.45
N SER A 98 3.61 7.65 18.62
CA SER A 98 4.57 8.70 18.93
C SER A 98 5.71 8.75 17.91
N ASP A 99 6.27 7.60 17.53
CA ASP A 99 7.34 7.51 16.53
C ASP A 99 6.89 7.97 15.14
N PHE A 100 5.79 7.42 14.60
CA PHE A 100 5.38 7.77 13.24
C PHE A 100 4.94 9.23 13.14
N VAL A 101 4.29 9.79 14.17
CA VAL A 101 3.86 11.20 14.16
C VAL A 101 5.06 12.13 14.06
N ILE A 102 6.10 11.92 14.88
CA ILE A 102 7.33 12.72 14.85
C ILE A 102 8.02 12.58 13.48
N ASN A 103 8.14 11.36 12.97
CA ASN A 103 8.77 11.12 11.67
C ASN A 103 7.97 11.74 10.51
N MET A 104 6.64 11.72 10.59
CA MET A 104 5.74 12.33 9.59
C MET A 104 5.87 13.86 9.59
N ILE A 105 5.90 14.50 10.76
CA ILE A 105 6.12 15.96 10.86
C ILE A 105 7.47 16.33 10.23
N LYS A 106 8.54 15.62 10.58
CA LYS A 106 9.88 15.84 10.00
C LYS A 106 9.89 15.61 8.49
N TRP A 107 9.14 14.62 8.00
CA TRP A 107 9.03 14.34 6.57
C TRP A 107 8.36 15.50 5.83
N PHE A 108 7.24 16.01 6.33
CA PHE A 108 6.57 17.15 5.72
C PHE A 108 7.42 18.43 5.80
N ASP A 109 8.09 18.69 6.92
CA ASP A 109 9.01 19.85 7.04
C ASP A 109 10.12 19.82 5.99
N GLN A 110 10.65 18.63 5.69
CA GLN A 110 11.71 18.43 4.70
C GLN A 110 11.25 18.51 3.24
N HIS A 111 9.98 18.22 2.96
CA HIS A 111 9.52 17.94 1.59
C HIS A 111 8.28 18.73 1.14
N SER A 112 7.69 19.59 1.98
CA SER A 112 6.46 20.35 1.65
C SER A 112 6.70 21.82 1.27
N GLN A 113 7.95 22.22 1.01
CA GLN A 113 8.29 23.57 0.54
C GLN A 113 8.37 23.64 -0.98
#